data_AF-A0A3D3AN35-F1
#
_entry.id   AF-A0A3D3AN35-F1
#
_cell.length_a   1.000
_cell.length_b   1.000
_cell.length_c   1.000
_cell.angle_alpha   90.00
_cell.angle_beta   90.00
_cell.angle_gamma   90.00
#
_symmetry.space_group_name_H-M   'P 1'
#
loop_
_entity.id
_entity.type
_entity.pdbx_description
1 polymer ?
#
loop_
_entity_poly.entity_id
_entity_poly.type
_entity_poly.pdbx_seq_one_letter_code
_entity_poly.pdbx_strand_id
1 'polypeptide(L)'
;KKIYLLKTMSFYQKKYGGTSAVTLKYLYLTNEGEEKGYTDQYLENAFHHEFHHLIQNLEPSLFQRYQTLWRKINPKKFKYGQGGKDALGTTLASLLWEKKYQKQGFLTPYSTSHINEDFAVLTASLFSETKKLLKTAENHPLLQKKITLLIHFYGELHPDFTEAYFKNLDIERDL
;
A
#
# COMPACT_ATOMS: atom_id res chain seq x y z
N LYS A 1 9.60 7.36 -18.39
CA LYS A 1 9.23 7.11 -16.98
C LYS A 1 10.16 7.94 -16.11
N LYS A 2 9.68 8.60 -15.05
CA LYS A 2 10.48 9.48 -14.19
C LYS A 2 9.98 9.42 -12.75
N ILE A 3 10.90 9.58 -11.80
CA ILE A 3 10.60 9.75 -10.37
C ILE A 3 11.10 11.15 -9.99
N TYR A 4 10.23 11.94 -9.38
CA TYR A 4 10.54 13.28 -8.90
C TYR A 4 10.51 13.27 -7.37
N LEU A 5 11.62 13.68 -6.76
CA LEU A 5 11.70 13.94 -5.34
C LEU A 5 11.61 15.46 -5.11
N LEU A 6 10.61 15.90 -4.36
CA LEU A 6 10.29 17.31 -4.13
C LEU A 6 10.40 17.62 -2.65
N LYS A 7 10.69 18.87 -2.28
CA LYS A 7 10.64 19.26 -0.86
C LYS A 7 9.20 19.19 -0.31
N THR A 8 8.23 19.70 -1.08
CA THR A 8 6.81 19.71 -0.72
C THR A 8 5.94 19.59 -1.97
N MET A 9 4.70 19.13 -1.78
CA MET A 9 3.69 19.05 -2.83
C MET A 9 2.31 19.33 -2.22
N SER A 10 1.48 20.08 -2.92
CA SER A 10 0.12 20.38 -2.48
C SER A 10 -0.88 20.42 -3.63
N PHE A 11 -2.09 19.92 -3.35
CA PHE A 11 -3.26 20.04 -4.23
C PHE A 11 -4.43 20.53 -3.39
N TYR A 12 -5.23 21.46 -3.93
CA TYR A 12 -6.40 22.00 -3.22
C TYR A 12 -6.08 22.45 -1.78
N GLN A 13 -4.92 23.09 -1.59
CA GLN A 13 -4.40 23.58 -0.30
C GLN A 13 -4.08 22.48 0.74
N LYS A 14 -4.15 21.19 0.38
CA LYS A 14 -3.71 20.06 1.22
C LYS A 14 -2.32 19.60 0.81
N LYS A 15 -1.46 19.28 1.78
CA LYS A 15 -0.15 18.67 1.54
C LYS A 15 -0.30 17.18 1.21
N TYR A 16 0.56 16.68 0.32
CA TYR A 16 0.60 15.29 -0.11
C TYR A 16 2.01 14.73 0.03
N GLY A 17 2.13 13.49 0.53
CA GLY A 17 3.40 12.78 0.69
C GLY A 17 3.91 12.14 -0.61
N GLY A 18 2.99 11.82 -1.51
CA GLY A 18 3.25 11.22 -2.80
C GLY A 18 2.05 11.35 -3.73
N THR A 19 2.29 11.17 -5.03
CA THR A 19 1.23 10.95 -6.03
C THR A 19 1.83 10.35 -7.30
N SER A 20 0.98 9.78 -8.15
CA SER A 20 1.35 9.24 -9.44
C SER A 20 0.59 9.93 -10.59
N ALA A 21 1.32 10.42 -11.59
CA ALA A 21 0.74 10.88 -12.85
C ALA A 21 0.70 9.72 -13.84
N VAL A 22 -0.39 8.95 -13.76
CA VAL A 22 -0.59 7.69 -14.47
C VAL A 22 -0.31 7.77 -15.97
N THR A 23 -0.91 8.72 -16.68
CA THR A 23 -0.75 8.86 -18.15
C THR A 23 0.71 9.10 -18.55
N LEU A 24 1.46 9.82 -17.72
CA LEU A 24 2.86 10.15 -17.97
C LEU A 24 3.82 9.07 -17.43
N LYS A 25 3.31 8.13 -16.62
CA LYS A 25 4.09 7.12 -15.88
C LYS A 25 5.17 7.79 -15.02
N TYR A 26 4.77 8.85 -14.30
CA TYR A 26 5.62 9.59 -13.37
C TYR A 26 5.18 9.37 -11.93
N LEU A 27 6.16 9.35 -11.03
CA LEU A 27 5.95 9.35 -9.58
C LEU A 27 6.49 10.66 -9.01
N TYR A 28 5.76 11.19 -8.05
CA TYR A 28 6.16 12.34 -7.27
C TYR A 28 6.14 11.93 -5.81
N LEU A 29 7.25 12.14 -5.11
CA LEU A 29 7.39 11.90 -3.68
C LEU A 29 7.89 13.18 -3.04
N THR A 30 7.50 13.41 -1.78
CA THR A 30 8.04 14.52 -0.99
C THR A 30 9.06 14.04 0.02
N ASN A 31 10.12 14.83 0.22
CA ASN A 31 11.14 14.64 1.24
C ASN A 31 11.59 16.00 1.79
N GLU A 32 11.27 16.28 3.06
CA GLU A 32 11.74 17.48 3.77
C GLU A 32 12.86 17.18 4.78
N GLY A 33 13.47 16.00 4.70
CA GLY A 33 14.55 15.54 5.55
C GLY A 33 14.08 14.62 6.68
N GLU A 34 14.99 13.79 7.17
CA GLU A 34 14.72 12.77 8.18
C GLU A 34 14.20 13.36 9.50
N GLU A 35 14.72 14.52 9.92
CA GLU A 35 14.25 15.26 11.11
C GLU A 35 12.75 15.65 11.04
N LYS A 36 12.18 15.67 9.84
CA LYS A 36 10.75 15.93 9.60
C LYS A 36 9.93 14.65 9.41
N GLY A 37 10.52 13.48 9.64
CA GLY A 37 9.89 12.16 9.56
C GLY A 37 10.01 11.49 8.18
N TYR A 38 10.79 12.05 7.25
CA TYR A 38 11.02 11.47 5.92
C TYR A 38 12.19 10.48 5.95
N THR A 39 12.05 9.43 6.77
CA THR A 39 13.03 8.33 6.86
C THR A 39 13.06 7.51 5.56
N ASP A 40 14.09 6.69 5.36
CA ASP A 40 14.16 5.77 4.21
C ASP A 40 12.94 4.85 4.16
N GLN A 41 12.54 4.33 5.31
CA GLN A 41 11.30 3.54 5.44
C GLN A 41 10.06 4.31 4.97
N TYR A 42 9.95 5.60 5.31
CA TYR A 42 8.84 6.42 4.85
C TYR A 42 8.85 6.56 3.33
N LEU A 43 10.01 6.84 2.74
CA LEU A 43 10.17 7.03 1.31
C LEU A 43 9.92 5.75 0.53
N GLU A 44 10.41 4.60 1.01
CA GLU A 44 10.14 3.29 0.41
C GLU A 44 8.65 2.94 0.47
N ASN A 45 8.00 3.13 1.62
CA ASN A 45 6.56 2.91 1.76
C ASN A 45 5.79 3.80 0.77
N ALA A 46 6.11 5.10 0.70
CA ALA A 46 5.46 6.04 -0.20
C ALA A 46 5.71 5.67 -1.67
N PHE A 47 6.93 5.27 -2.01
CA PHE A 47 7.27 4.80 -3.35
C PHE A 47 6.43 3.59 -3.76
N HIS A 48 6.43 2.52 -2.95
CA HIS A 48 5.70 1.30 -3.29
C HIS A 48 4.17 1.50 -3.30
N HIS A 49 3.66 2.37 -2.44
CA HIS A 49 2.25 2.77 -2.45
C HIS A 49 1.86 3.42 -3.79
N GLU A 50 2.59 4.46 -4.20
CA GLU A 50 2.28 5.18 -5.45
C GLU A 50 2.62 4.37 -6.70
N PHE A 51 3.68 3.56 -6.63
CA PHE A 51 4.05 2.67 -7.73
C PHE A 51 2.97 1.61 -7.97
N HIS A 52 2.32 1.13 -6.92
CA HIS A 52 1.18 0.24 -7.06
C HIS A 52 0.04 0.90 -7.84
N HIS A 53 -0.28 2.16 -7.58
CA HIS A 53 -1.30 2.88 -8.36
C HIS A 53 -0.95 2.98 -9.84
N LEU A 54 0.33 3.16 -10.20
CA LEU A 54 0.74 3.07 -11.60
C LEU A 54 0.47 1.68 -12.18
N ILE A 55 0.86 0.61 -11.49
CA ILE A 55 0.63 -0.78 -11.94
C ILE A 55 -0.86 -1.04 -12.15
N GLN A 56 -1.72 -0.66 -11.19
CA GLN A 56 -3.17 -0.84 -11.30
C GLN A 56 -3.74 -0.24 -12.59
N ASN A 57 -3.22 0.91 -13.02
CA ASN A 57 -3.67 1.59 -14.22
C ASN A 57 -3.04 1.05 -15.51
N LEU A 58 -1.83 0.49 -15.41
CA LEU A 58 -1.17 -0.16 -16.55
C LEU A 58 -1.74 -1.56 -16.81
N GLU A 59 -2.23 -2.23 -15.77
CA GLU A 59 -2.76 -3.60 -15.81
C GLU A 59 -4.22 -3.68 -15.32
N PRO A 60 -5.16 -2.94 -15.93
CA PRO A 60 -6.51 -2.76 -15.41
C PRO A 60 -7.32 -4.07 -15.38
N SER A 61 -7.19 -4.92 -16.40
CA SER A 61 -7.91 -6.20 -16.48
C SER A 61 -7.44 -7.19 -15.41
N LEU A 62 -6.11 -7.26 -15.20
CA LEU A 62 -5.53 -8.07 -14.13
C LEU A 62 -6.01 -7.55 -12.78
N PHE A 63 -5.90 -6.24 -12.55
CA PHE A 63 -6.30 -5.66 -11.28
C PHE A 63 -7.79 -5.86 -10.98
N GLN A 64 -8.68 -5.69 -11.97
CA GLN A 64 -10.11 -5.93 -11.82
C GLN A 64 -10.44 -7.37 -11.37
N ARG A 65 -9.73 -8.35 -11.91
CA ARG A 65 -9.86 -9.77 -11.49
C ARG A 65 -9.51 -9.94 -10.01
N TYR A 66 -8.39 -9.38 -9.59
CA TYR A 66 -7.93 -9.47 -8.20
C TYR A 66 -8.78 -8.66 -7.23
N GLN A 67 -9.29 -7.49 -7.62
CA GLN A 67 -10.25 -6.74 -6.80
C GLN A 67 -11.50 -7.56 -6.47
N THR A 68 -12.00 -8.32 -7.43
CA THR A 68 -13.18 -9.17 -7.24
C THR A 68 -12.92 -10.26 -6.21
N LEU A 69 -11.75 -10.90 -6.26
CA LEU A 69 -11.32 -11.89 -5.26
C LEU A 69 -11.09 -11.25 -3.89
N TRP A 70 -10.46 -10.08 -3.87
CA TRP A 70 -10.15 -9.33 -2.66
C TRP A 70 -11.40 -8.94 -1.87
N ARG A 71 -12.46 -8.49 -2.57
CA ARG A 71 -13.75 -8.16 -1.94
C ARG A 71 -14.39 -9.37 -1.25
N LYS A 72 -14.17 -10.59 -1.76
CA LYS A 72 -14.69 -11.82 -1.13
C LYS A 72 -13.99 -12.15 0.19
N ILE A 73 -12.79 -11.61 0.42
CA ILE A 73 -12.04 -11.79 1.68
C ILE A 73 -12.56 -10.84 2.76
N ASN A 74 -13.08 -9.67 2.38
CA ASN A 74 -13.59 -8.69 3.33
C ASN A 74 -14.74 -9.27 4.20
N PRO A 75 -14.93 -8.78 5.43
CA PRO A 75 -16.07 -9.18 6.26
C PRO A 75 -17.41 -8.99 5.53
N LYS A 76 -18.36 -9.92 5.70
CA LYS A 76 -19.61 -9.99 4.91
C LYS A 76 -20.43 -8.69 4.82
N LYS A 77 -20.33 -7.81 5.82
CA LYS A 77 -21.08 -6.53 5.88
C LYS A 77 -20.19 -5.30 5.69
N PHE A 78 -18.90 -5.50 5.42
CA PHE A 78 -17.97 -4.40 5.23
C PHE A 78 -18.22 -3.69 3.90
N LYS A 79 -18.14 -2.36 3.91
CA LYS A 79 -18.14 -1.51 2.73
C LYS A 79 -17.00 -0.51 2.87
N TYR A 80 -16.26 -0.31 1.79
CA TYR A 80 -15.26 0.75 1.72
C TYR A 80 -15.94 2.13 1.81
N GLY A 81 -15.16 3.12 2.25
CA GLY A 81 -15.52 4.53 2.15
C GLY A 81 -15.52 5.05 0.71
N GLN A 82 -15.47 6.39 0.58
CA GLN A 82 -15.58 7.07 -0.71
C GLN A 82 -14.23 7.35 -1.39
N GLY A 83 -13.09 7.18 -0.70
CA GLY A 83 -11.78 7.41 -1.30
C GLY A 83 -10.69 7.79 -0.29
N GLY A 84 -9.43 7.67 -0.71
CA GLY A 84 -8.28 8.15 0.07
C GLY A 84 -8.30 9.67 0.29
N LYS A 85 -8.72 10.44 -0.73
CA LYS A 85 -8.90 11.90 -0.62
C LYS A 85 -9.96 12.30 0.42
N ASP A 86 -11.02 11.52 0.55
CA ASP A 86 -12.10 11.78 1.51
C ASP A 86 -11.73 11.34 2.93
N ALA A 87 -10.78 10.41 3.06
CA ALA A 87 -10.19 10.08 4.35
C ALA A 87 -9.29 11.20 4.89
N LEU A 88 -8.69 12.05 4.04
CA LEU A 88 -7.79 13.14 4.44
C LEU A 88 -8.51 14.17 5.33
N GLY A 89 -8.03 14.30 6.57
CA GLY A 89 -8.63 15.17 7.60
C GLY A 89 -9.62 14.46 8.52
N THR A 90 -9.76 13.14 8.38
CA THR A 90 -10.53 12.27 9.29
C THR A 90 -9.60 11.32 10.04
N THR A 91 -10.14 10.60 11.03
CA THR A 91 -9.41 9.51 11.72
C THR A 91 -9.02 8.36 10.77
N LEU A 92 -9.62 8.27 9.59
CA LEU A 92 -9.30 7.28 8.57
C LEU A 92 -8.02 7.58 7.80
N ALA A 93 -7.43 8.78 7.89
CA ALA A 93 -6.16 9.09 7.23
C ALA A 93 -4.94 8.41 7.87
N SER A 94 -5.10 7.78 9.02
CA SER A 94 -3.99 7.16 9.76
C SER A 94 -3.45 5.93 9.04
N LEU A 95 -2.13 5.93 8.83
CA LEU A 95 -1.35 4.78 8.35
C LEU A 95 -0.79 3.92 9.49
N LEU A 96 -1.16 4.21 10.74
CA LEU A 96 -0.74 3.41 11.87
C LEU A 96 -1.40 2.02 11.83
N TRP A 97 -0.59 1.01 12.08
CA TRP A 97 -1.05 -0.37 12.12
C TRP A 97 -1.83 -0.61 13.40
N GLU A 98 -3.11 -0.98 13.27
CA GLU A 98 -4.02 -1.06 14.40
C GLU A 98 -4.69 -2.42 14.49
N LYS A 99 -4.55 -3.10 15.63
CA LYS A 99 -5.09 -4.44 15.87
C LYS A 99 -6.59 -4.57 15.56
N LYS A 100 -7.38 -3.52 15.84
CA LYS A 100 -8.83 -3.54 15.57
C LYS A 100 -9.17 -3.65 14.08
N TYR A 101 -8.31 -3.11 13.21
CA TYR A 101 -8.44 -3.22 11.76
C TYR A 101 -7.83 -4.53 11.25
N GLN A 102 -6.71 -4.97 11.83
CA GLN A 102 -6.05 -6.24 11.46
C GLN A 102 -6.97 -7.45 11.65
N LYS A 103 -7.74 -7.47 12.76
CA LYS A 103 -8.81 -8.46 13.01
C LYS A 103 -9.87 -8.52 11.92
N GLN A 104 -10.08 -7.42 11.19
CA GLN A 104 -11.03 -7.30 10.09
C GLN A 104 -10.38 -7.53 8.72
N GLY A 105 -9.07 -7.83 8.68
CA GLY A 105 -8.32 -8.01 7.44
C GLY A 105 -7.83 -6.71 6.81
N PHE A 106 -7.66 -5.63 7.57
CA PHE A 106 -7.11 -4.36 7.10
C PHE A 106 -5.89 -3.98 7.91
N LEU A 107 -4.84 -3.45 7.28
CA LEU A 107 -3.61 -3.14 8.03
C LEU A 107 -3.77 -1.87 8.87
N THR A 108 -4.41 -0.86 8.29
CA THR A 108 -4.57 0.48 8.86
C THR A 108 -6.03 0.95 8.75
N PRO A 109 -6.43 1.99 9.49
CA PRO A 109 -7.70 2.68 9.25
C PRO A 109 -7.84 3.13 7.79
N TYR A 110 -6.76 3.64 7.19
CA TYR A 110 -6.74 4.12 5.82
C TYR A 110 -7.03 3.04 4.78
N SER A 111 -6.63 1.80 5.03
CA SER A 111 -7.00 0.64 4.19
C SER A 111 -8.53 0.46 4.05
N THR A 112 -9.35 1.03 4.94
CA THR A 112 -10.82 0.95 4.82
C THR A 112 -11.43 2.06 3.97
N SER A 113 -10.65 3.06 3.57
CA SER A 113 -11.13 4.22 2.81
C SER A 113 -11.55 3.84 1.39
N HIS A 114 -10.80 2.96 0.73
CA HIS A 114 -11.07 2.50 -0.62
C HIS A 114 -10.27 1.23 -0.94
N ILE A 115 -10.76 0.41 -1.88
CA ILE A 115 -10.10 -0.85 -2.23
C ILE A 115 -8.68 -0.64 -2.79
N ASN A 116 -8.48 0.40 -3.61
CA ASN A 116 -7.17 0.70 -4.18
C ASN A 116 -6.14 1.05 -3.10
N GLU A 117 -6.58 1.75 -2.04
CA GLU A 117 -5.74 2.13 -0.91
C GLU A 117 -5.40 0.92 -0.05
N ASP A 118 -6.33 -0.02 0.14
CA ASP A 118 -6.07 -1.28 0.85
C ASP A 118 -4.94 -2.09 0.19
N PHE A 119 -5.02 -2.26 -1.13
CA PHE A 119 -3.96 -2.91 -1.91
C PHE A 119 -2.65 -2.12 -1.86
N ALA A 120 -2.69 -0.80 -1.98
CA ALA A 120 -1.49 0.04 -1.99
C ALA A 120 -0.78 0.03 -0.62
N VAL A 121 -1.51 0.09 0.49
CA VAL A 121 -0.96 -0.04 1.84
C VAL A 121 -0.31 -1.41 2.06
N LEU A 122 -1.01 -2.50 1.67
CA LEU A 122 -0.43 -3.84 1.81
C LEU A 122 0.76 -4.06 0.87
N THR A 123 0.75 -3.49 -0.33
CA THR A 123 1.92 -3.50 -1.22
C THR A 123 3.10 -2.79 -0.56
N ALA A 124 2.90 -1.56 -0.09
CA ALA A 124 3.95 -0.79 0.54
C ALA A 124 4.60 -1.55 1.70
N SER A 125 3.76 -2.17 2.55
CA SER A 125 4.24 -2.98 3.67
C SER A 125 4.87 -4.30 3.23
N LEU A 126 4.41 -4.92 2.13
CA LEU A 126 4.96 -6.17 1.62
C LEU A 126 6.38 -5.99 1.08
N PHE A 127 6.69 -4.84 0.50
CA PHE A 127 8.01 -4.56 -0.08
C PHE A 127 8.96 -3.83 0.87
N SER A 128 8.46 -3.11 1.88
CA SER A 128 9.31 -2.31 2.77
C SER A 128 9.31 -2.78 4.23
N GLU A 129 8.32 -3.55 4.68
CA GLU A 129 8.18 -4.03 6.07
C GLU A 129 7.80 -5.52 6.12
N THR A 130 8.31 -6.32 5.17
CA THR A 130 7.85 -7.68 4.87
C THR A 130 7.79 -8.59 6.09
N LYS A 131 8.89 -8.68 6.86
CA LYS A 131 8.97 -9.51 8.07
C LYS A 131 7.90 -9.12 9.10
N LYS A 132 7.70 -7.82 9.32
CA LYS A 132 6.69 -7.28 10.25
C LYS A 132 5.28 -7.56 9.74
N LEU A 133 5.04 -7.43 8.44
CA LEU A 133 3.74 -7.70 7.82
C LEU A 133 3.38 -9.19 7.96
N LEU A 134 4.29 -10.09 7.59
CA LEU A 134 4.08 -11.53 7.66
C LEU A 134 3.82 -11.98 9.11
N LYS A 135 4.64 -11.52 10.06
CA LYS A 135 4.43 -11.80 11.50
C LYS A 135 3.08 -11.27 12.00
N THR A 136 2.66 -10.10 11.54
CA THR A 136 1.34 -9.55 11.89
C THR A 136 0.21 -10.43 11.35
N ALA A 137 0.37 -10.97 10.15
CA ALA A 137 -0.64 -11.78 9.47
C ALA A 137 -0.84 -13.17 10.10
N GLU A 138 0.16 -13.73 10.77
CA GLU A 138 0.08 -15.04 11.46
C GLU A 138 -1.13 -15.15 12.41
N ASN A 139 -1.53 -14.03 13.03
CA ASN A 139 -2.64 -13.98 13.98
C ASN A 139 -3.95 -13.44 13.37
N HIS A 140 -3.97 -13.16 12.06
CA HIS A 140 -5.08 -12.48 11.40
C HIS A 140 -5.44 -13.14 10.06
N PRO A 141 -6.31 -14.17 10.06
CA PRO A 141 -6.57 -15.00 8.88
C PRO A 141 -7.06 -14.24 7.64
N LEU A 142 -7.84 -13.18 7.81
CA LEU A 142 -8.29 -12.35 6.68
C LEU A 142 -7.14 -11.53 6.08
N LEU A 143 -6.23 -11.04 6.92
CA LEU A 143 -5.04 -10.33 6.48
C LEU A 143 -4.09 -11.28 5.74
N GLN A 144 -3.89 -12.48 6.27
CA GLN A 144 -3.10 -13.53 5.63
C GLN A 144 -3.65 -13.86 4.23
N LYS A 145 -4.97 -14.06 4.09
CA LYS A 145 -5.60 -14.31 2.79
C LYS A 145 -5.36 -13.19 1.78
N LYS A 146 -5.40 -11.92 2.23
CA LYS A 146 -5.09 -10.78 1.36
C LYS A 146 -3.63 -10.75 0.94
N ILE A 147 -2.70 -11.02 1.85
CA ILE A 147 -1.27 -11.07 1.53
C ILE A 147 -0.97 -12.19 0.54
N THR A 148 -1.52 -13.39 0.74
CA THR A 148 -1.40 -14.49 -0.24
C THR A 148 -1.94 -14.06 -1.60
N LEU A 149 -3.12 -13.45 -1.65
CA LEU A 149 -3.71 -12.96 -2.90
C LEU A 149 -2.85 -11.86 -3.55
N LEU A 150 -2.22 -10.99 -2.75
CA LEU A 150 -1.31 -9.94 -3.20
C LEU A 150 -0.03 -10.51 -3.81
N ILE A 151 0.56 -11.54 -3.18
CA ILE A 151 1.74 -12.24 -3.71
C ILE A 151 1.39 -12.88 -5.05
N HIS A 152 0.22 -13.54 -5.17
CA HIS A 152 -0.23 -14.06 -6.46
C HIS A 152 -0.44 -12.97 -7.52
N PHE A 153 -0.92 -11.79 -7.14
CA PHE A 153 -1.04 -10.66 -8.07
C PHE A 153 0.32 -10.25 -8.63
N TYR A 154 1.32 -10.09 -7.75
CA TYR A 154 2.67 -9.73 -8.19
C TYR A 154 3.35 -10.89 -8.95
N GLY A 155 3.08 -12.14 -8.61
CA GLY A 155 3.58 -13.31 -9.34
C GLY A 155 3.13 -13.36 -10.81
N GLU A 156 1.94 -12.82 -11.13
CA GLU A 156 1.48 -12.66 -12.53
C GLU A 156 2.22 -11.54 -13.26
N LEU A 157 2.77 -10.56 -12.54
CA LEU A 157 3.56 -9.46 -13.12
C LEU A 157 5.02 -9.87 -13.33
N HIS A 158 5.58 -10.66 -12.42
CA HIS A 158 6.94 -11.17 -12.52
C HIS A 158 7.08 -12.51 -11.79
N PRO A 159 7.68 -13.54 -12.41
CA PRO A 159 7.74 -14.90 -11.83
C PRO A 159 8.55 -14.97 -10.53
N ASP A 160 9.47 -14.05 -10.30
CA ASP A 160 10.27 -14.03 -9.06
C ASP A 160 9.46 -13.65 -7.82
N PHE A 161 8.30 -12.98 -7.97
CA PHE A 161 7.47 -12.54 -6.85
C PHE A 161 6.63 -13.70 -6.27
N THR A 162 7.34 -14.64 -5.66
CA THR A 162 6.80 -15.83 -4.99
C THR A 162 6.71 -15.63 -3.48
N GLU A 163 6.01 -16.53 -2.79
CA GLU A 163 6.07 -16.54 -1.32
C GLU A 163 7.48 -16.71 -0.77
N ALA A 164 8.30 -17.54 -1.42
CA ALA A 164 9.68 -17.77 -1.01
C ALA A 164 10.52 -16.49 -1.13
N TYR A 165 10.34 -15.73 -2.21
CA TYR A 165 10.97 -14.43 -2.38
C TYR A 165 10.64 -13.49 -1.22
N PHE A 166 9.35 -13.29 -0.92
CA PHE A 166 8.97 -12.36 0.16
C PHE A 166 9.34 -12.88 1.56
N LYS A 167 9.34 -14.19 1.79
CA LYS A 167 9.82 -14.76 3.07
C LYS A 167 11.31 -14.54 3.28
N ASN A 168 12.08 -14.53 2.21
CA ASN A 168 13.54 -14.32 2.23
C ASN A 168 13.96 -12.89 1.90
N LEU A 169 13.00 -11.98 1.67
CA LEU A 169 13.29 -10.58 1.40
C LEU A 169 13.84 -9.97 2.70
N ASP A 170 15.15 -9.90 2.78
CA ASP A 170 15.84 -9.19 3.83
C ASP A 170 16.10 -7.77 3.38
N ILE A 171 15.51 -6.84 4.11
CA ILE A 171 15.80 -5.43 3.96
C ILE A 171 16.76 -5.16 5.11
N GLU A 172 18.04 -5.39 4.86
CA GLU A 172 19.09 -4.98 5.79
C GLU A 172 18.95 -3.47 5.98
N ARG A 173 18.66 -3.07 7.21
CA ARG A 173 18.66 -1.67 7.61
C ARG A 173 19.89 -1.52 8.46
N ASP A 174 20.93 -0.99 7.86
CA ASP A 174 22.03 -0.43 8.63
C ASP A 174 21.43 0.73 9.45
N LEU A 175 21.20 0.47 10.74
CA LEU A 175 20.80 1.45 11.74
C LEU A 175 22.03 2.12 12.34
#